data_AF-A0A2N1NJN2-F1
#
_entry.id   AF-A0A2N1NJN2-F1
#
_cell.length_a   1.000
_cell.length_b   1.000
_cell.length_c   1.000
_cell.angle_alpha   90.00
_cell.angle_beta   90.00
_cell.angle_gamma   90.00
#
_symmetry.space_group_name_H-M   'P 1'
#
loop_
_entity.id
_entity.type
_entity.pdbx_description
1 polymer ?
#
loop_
_entity_poly.entity_id
_entity_poly.type
_entity_poly.pdbx_seq_one_letter_code
_entity_poly.pdbx_strand_id
1 'polypeptide(L)'
;MILPEDCIREILEQLSEDKRTLYSCLITNRTYCQFVVPILWRNPWPTFNSLTNELERIYWKILGKTIIKCLTLETKQKLSKQF
;
A
#
# COMPACT_ATOMS: atom_id res chain seq x y z
N MET A 1 17.65 -19.80 13.67
CA MET A 1 18.15 -18.42 13.79
C MET A 1 17.01 -17.50 13.41
N ILE A 2 16.54 -16.65 14.32
CA ILE A 2 15.43 -15.71 14.08
C ILE A 2 16.08 -14.34 13.82
N LEU A 3 15.76 -13.70 12.70
CA LEU A 3 16.25 -12.37 12.40
C LEU A 3 15.44 -11.34 13.22
N PRO A 4 16.08 -10.35 13.88
CA PRO A 4 15.36 -9.28 14.58
C PRO A 4 14.42 -8.53 13.63
N GLU A 5 13.31 -8.00 14.15
CA GLU A 5 12.31 -7.29 13.36
C GLU A 5 12.89 -6.06 12.65
N ASP A 6 13.79 -5.33 13.29
CA ASP A 6 14.44 -4.15 12.69
C ASP A 6 15.27 -4.54 11.47
N CYS A 7 15.97 -5.67 11.53
CA CYS A 7 16.72 -6.19 10.39
C CYS A 7 15.80 -6.64 9.25
N ILE A 8 14.66 -7.28 9.57
CA ILE A 8 13.65 -7.65 8.55
C ILE A 8 13.10 -6.39 7.88
N ARG A 9 12.79 -5.36 8.66
CA ARG A 9 12.30 -4.08 8.14
C ARG A 9 13.31 -3.44 7.20
N GLU A 10 14.58 -3.36 7.58
CA GLU A 10 15.65 -2.80 6.73
C GLU A 10 15.79 -3.57 5.41
N ILE A 11 15.75 -4.91 5.45
CA ILE A 11 15.80 -5.72 4.22
C ILE A 11 14.61 -5.41 3.31
N LEU A 12 13.39 -5.33 3.86
CA LEU A 12 12.19 -5.02 3.08
C LEU A 12 12.23 -3.59 2.53
N GLU A 13 12.82 -2.65 3.26
CA GLU A 13 12.98 -1.26 2.84
C GLU A 13 13.89 -1.14 1.61
N GLN A 14 14.97 -1.92 1.55
CA GLN A 14 15.83 -2.00 0.35
C GLN A 14 15.10 -2.54 -0.88
N LEU A 15 13.96 -3.19 -0.70
CA LEU A 15 13.11 -3.71 -1.77
C LEU A 15 11.96 -2.75 -2.15
N SER A 16 11.96 -1.50 -1.68
CA SER A 16 10.85 -0.55 -1.88
C SER A 16 10.40 -0.41 -3.33
N GLU A 17 11.35 -0.45 -4.27
CA GLU A 17 11.10 -0.31 -5.71
C GLU A 17 10.74 -1.64 -6.39
N ASP A 18 11.12 -2.79 -5.81
CA ASP A 18 10.74 -4.11 -6.30
C ASP A 18 9.40 -4.55 -5.72
N LYS A 19 8.33 -3.91 -6.22
CA LYS A 19 6.96 -4.21 -5.81
C LYS A 19 6.59 -5.69 -5.98
N ARG A 20 7.14 -6.36 -7.00
CA ARG A 20 6.85 -7.78 -7.26
C ARG A 20 7.36 -8.63 -6.10
N THR A 21 8.61 -8.41 -5.69
CA THR A 21 9.20 -9.12 -4.56
C THR A 21 8.50 -8.76 -3.26
N LEU A 22 8.15 -7.50 -3.04
CA LEU A 22 7.33 -7.08 -1.89
C LEU A 22 5.99 -7.82 -1.83
N TYR A 23 5.26 -7.95 -2.95
CA TYR A 23 4.02 -8.74 -2.97
C TYR A 23 4.25 -10.22 -2.64
N SER A 24 5.38 -10.81 -3.05
CA SER A 24 5.75 -12.15 -2.60
C SER A 24 6.05 -12.20 -1.10
N CYS A 25 6.75 -11.20 -0.55
CA CYS A 25 7.00 -11.07 0.89
C CYS A 25 5.71 -10.91 1.70
N LEU A 26 4.73 -10.15 1.20
CA LEU A 26 3.43 -9.91 1.83
C LEU A 26 2.71 -11.22 2.20
N ILE A 27 2.80 -12.24 1.35
CA ILE A 27 2.09 -13.52 1.53
C ILE A 27 2.88 -14.55 2.34
N THR A 28 4.12 -14.26 2.75
CA THR A 28 4.97 -15.24 3.45
C THR A 28 4.52 -15.49 4.89
N ASN A 29 4.34 -14.42 5.68
CA ASN A 29 3.89 -14.51 7.08
C ASN A 29 3.35 -13.16 7.58
N ARG A 30 2.74 -13.17 8.77
CA ARG A 30 2.09 -11.99 9.36
C ARG A 30 3.05 -10.84 9.65
N THR A 31 4.27 -11.12 10.11
CA THR A 31 5.28 -10.09 10.43
C THR A 31 5.74 -9.38 9.15
N TYR A 32 6.03 -10.12 8.09
CA TYR A 32 6.37 -9.56 6.79
C TYR A 32 5.21 -8.75 6.23
N CYS A 33 3.97 -9.26 6.34
CA CYS A 33 2.78 -8.53 5.92
C CYS A 33 2.67 -7.16 6.62
N GLN A 34 2.92 -7.10 7.93
CA GLN A 34 2.89 -5.85 8.70
C GLN A 34 3.91 -4.82 8.23
N PHE A 35 5.09 -5.23 7.78
CA PHE A 35 6.13 -4.31 7.29
C PHE A 35 5.98 -3.96 5.81
N VAL A 36 5.58 -4.93 4.98
CA VAL A 36 5.43 -4.74 3.53
C VAL A 36 4.25 -3.82 3.20
N VAL A 37 3.13 -3.91 3.93
CA VAL A 37 1.94 -3.08 3.65
C VAL A 37 2.29 -1.58 3.65
N PRO A 38 2.88 -1.01 4.71
CA PRO A 38 3.30 0.39 4.68
C PRO A 38 4.21 0.75 3.49
N ILE A 39 5.17 -0.12 3.13
CA ILE A 39 6.12 0.12 2.04
C ILE A 39 5.38 0.20 0.69
N LEU A 40 4.51 -0.78 0.39
CA LEU A 40 3.69 -0.79 -0.83
C LEU A 40 2.75 0.42 -0.90
N TRP A 41 2.19 0.84 0.23
CA TRP A 41 1.22 1.93 0.30
C TRP A 41 1.83 3.33 0.29
N ARG A 42 3.17 3.50 0.37
CA ARG A 42 3.83 4.79 0.12
C ARG A 42 3.58 5.27 -1.30
N ASN A 43 3.55 4.33 -2.24
CA ASN A 43 3.18 4.57 -3.62
C ASN A 43 2.31 3.40 -4.11
N PRO A 44 0.98 3.45 -3.87
CA PRO A 44 0.07 2.39 -4.27
C PRO A 44 -0.12 2.34 -5.79
N TRP A 45 0.43 3.32 -6.53
CA TRP A 45 0.37 3.38 -7.98
C TRP A 45 1.29 2.32 -8.57
N PRO A 46 0.82 1.48 -9.48
CA PRO A 46 1.72 0.58 -10.16
C PRO A 46 2.74 1.42 -10.97
N THR A 47 4.02 1.07 -10.86
CA THR A 47 5.12 1.77 -11.54
C THR A 47 5.00 1.51 -13.04
N PHE A 48 4.21 2.32 -13.74
CA PHE A 48 4.01 2.20 -15.17
C PHE A 48 4.22 3.57 -15.80
N ASN A 49 5.37 3.72 -16.46
CA ASN A 49 5.75 4.90 -17.27
C ASN A 49 4.84 5.12 -18.50
N SER A 50 3.67 4.47 -18.59
CA SER A 50 2.85 4.41 -19.80
C SER A 50 1.34 4.23 -19.53
N LEU A 51 0.83 4.61 -18.35
CA LEU A 51 -0.63 4.70 -18.20
C LEU A 51 -1.14 5.90 -19.00
N THR A 52 -2.11 5.67 -19.87
CA THR A 52 -2.92 6.76 -20.40
C THR A 52 -3.69 7.40 -19.23
N ASN A 53 -3.98 8.69 -19.33
CA ASN A 53 -4.76 9.44 -18.32
C ASN A 53 -6.08 8.74 -17.94
N GLU A 54 -6.63 7.90 -18.82
CA GLU A 54 -7.84 7.11 -18.57
C GLU A 54 -7.63 5.98 -17.56
N LEU A 55 -6.57 5.17 -17.72
CA LEU A 55 -6.30 4.08 -16.80
C LEU A 55 -5.99 4.61 -15.40
N GLU A 56 -5.24 5.71 -15.31
CA GLU A 56 -4.97 6.37 -14.03
C GLU A 56 -6.27 6.76 -13.30
N ARG A 57 -7.25 7.37 -14.01
CA ARG A 57 -8.57 7.70 -13.43
C ARG A 57 -9.33 6.47 -12.95
N ILE A 58 -9.26 5.35 -13.69
CA ILE A 58 -9.91 4.09 -13.30
C ILE A 58 -9.27 3.56 -12.01
N TYR A 59 -7.94 3.49 -11.95
CA TYR A 59 -7.22 3.05 -10.74
C TYR A 59 -7.50 3.97 -9.55
N TRP A 60 -7.48 5.29 -9.73
CA TRP A 60 -7.85 6.25 -8.69
C TRP A 60 -9.26 6.03 -8.17
N LYS A 61 -10.24 5.78 -9.06
CA LYS A 61 -11.62 5.50 -8.67
C LYS A 61 -11.74 4.22 -7.86
N ILE A 62 -11.01 3.17 -8.22
CA ILE A 62 -11.03 1.88 -7.51
C ILE A 62 -10.33 2.02 -6.15
N LEU A 63 -9.10 2.53 -6.11
CA LEU A 63 -8.33 2.71 -4.89
C LEU A 63 -9.03 3.68 -3.93
N GLY A 64 -9.54 4.81 -4.44
CA GLY A 64 -10.31 5.76 -3.65
C GLY A 64 -11.53 5.12 -2.99
N LYS A 65 -12.30 4.30 -3.73
CA LYS A 65 -13.42 3.54 -3.15
C LYS A 65 -12.98 2.59 -2.04
N THR A 66 -11.88 1.87 -2.24
CA THR A 66 -11.33 0.93 -1.24
C THR A 66 -10.90 1.67 0.02
N ILE A 67 -10.13 2.75 -0.12
CA ILE A 67 -9.69 3.59 1.00
C ILE A 67 -10.90 4.14 1.75
N ILE A 68 -11.88 4.74 1.05
CA ILE A 68 -13.10 5.27 1.66
C ILE A 68 -13.85 4.18 2.42
N LYS A 69 -13.92 2.96 1.87
CA LYS A 69 -14.58 1.84 2.57
C LYS A 69 -13.86 1.50 3.88
N CYS A 70 -12.53 1.52 3.89
CA CYS A 70 -11.68 1.29 5.05
C CYS A 70 -11.67 2.42 6.09
N LEU A 71 -12.12 3.64 5.74
CA LEU A 71 -12.25 4.73 6.70
C LEU A 71 -13.33 4.43 7.76
N THR A 72 -13.07 4.84 9.00
CA THR A 72 -14.04 4.73 10.09
C THR A 72 -15.24 5.66 9.83
N LEU A 73 -16.38 5.34 10.45
CA LEU A 73 -17.59 6.17 10.32
C LEU A 73 -17.34 7.60 10.80
N GLU A 74 -16.52 7.75 11.83
CA GLU A 74 -16.14 9.05 12.40
C GLU A 74 -15.34 9.90 11.39
N THR A 75 -14.37 9.30 10.69
CA THR A 75 -13.63 10.00 9.63
C THR A 75 -14.54 10.38 8.47
N LYS A 76 -15.48 9.50 8.08
CA LYS A 76 -16.47 9.78 7.03
C LYS A 76 -17.37 10.97 7.38
N GLN A 77 -17.84 11.05 8.63
CA GLN A 77 -18.68 12.15 9.12
C GLN A 77 -17.92 13.48 9.21
N LYS A 78 -16.62 13.47 9.52
CA LYS A 78 -15.80 14.69 9.48
C LYS A 78 -15.62 15.19 8.05
N LEU A 79 -15.37 14.29 7.10
CA LEU A 79 -15.25 14.62 5.68
C LEU A 79 -16.55 15.19 5.11
N SER A 80 -17.72 14.64 5.48
CA SER A 80 -19.03 15.12 5.01
C SER A 80 -19.47 16.47 5.59
N LYS A 81 -18.76 17.01 6.60
CA LYS A 81 -19.05 18.30 7.21
C LYS A 81 -18.18 19.43 6.67
N GLN A 82 -17.15 19.12 5.88
CA GLN A 82 -16.25 20.10 5.28
C GLN A 82 -16.62 20.48 3.83
N PHE A 83 -17.63 19.83 3.27
CA PHE A 83 -18.24 20.13 1.98
C PHE A 83 -19.74 20.36 2.18
#